data_AF-A0AAU7Q2J5-F1
#
_entry.id   AF-A0AAU7Q2J5-F1
#
_cell.length_a   1.000
_cell.length_b   1.000
_cell.length_c   1.000
_cell.angle_alpha   90.00
_cell.angle_beta   90.00
_cell.angle_gamma   90.00
#
_symmetry.space_group_name_H-M   'P 1'
#
loop_
_entity.id
_entity.type
_entity.pdbx_description
1 polymer ?
#
loop_
_entity_poly.entity_id
_entity_poly.type
_entity_poly.pdbx_seq_one_letter_code
_entity_poly.pdbx_strand_id
1 'polypeptide(L)'
;MSILTQSGRAAIAASIKEQSLHLAWGSGDGSYGSSHKVEKTFVKGEIKLDHQPIKDVKVVTGQTMHQPSVDYTVDSSTGVIKRTENSSIAAGSTVTIEYTESTPPELITSEKLLNELGRRTADEVLFCTGDENGELVTPSGRFRPSNVPTNNLYLKFTFDFTDAANQVIRELGVMVGTKIKEGLPEGQRYFEPQDIEDPGILLVLEHTVPLIRTAATRETFSFVVTF
;
A
#
# COMPACT_ATOMS: atom_id res chain seq x y z
N MET A 1 18.08 14.63 -25.82
CA MET A 1 17.12 14.10 -24.84
C MET A 1 16.67 15.26 -23.96
N SER A 2 15.36 15.41 -23.74
CA SER A 2 14.82 16.43 -22.84
C SER A 2 14.70 15.84 -21.44
N ILE A 3 14.98 16.64 -20.40
CA ILE A 3 14.86 16.25 -18.99
C ILE A 3 14.00 17.27 -18.25
N LEU A 4 13.19 16.81 -17.31
CA LEU A 4 12.41 17.69 -16.44
C LEU A 4 13.35 18.42 -15.49
N THR A 5 13.36 19.76 -15.56
CA THR A 5 14.24 20.58 -14.72
C THR A 5 13.74 20.65 -13.28
N GLN A 6 14.61 21.06 -12.35
CA GLN A 6 14.22 21.29 -10.96
C GLN A 6 13.07 22.32 -10.84
N SER A 7 13.11 23.38 -11.65
CA SER A 7 12.02 24.37 -11.72
C SER A 7 10.72 23.78 -12.27
N GLY A 8 10.81 22.86 -13.25
CA GLY A 8 9.65 22.14 -13.77
C GLY A 8 8.99 21.26 -12.72
N ARG A 9 9.77 20.50 -11.95
CA ARG A 9 9.26 19.68 -10.84
C ARG A 9 8.63 20.52 -9.73
N ALA A 10 9.27 21.64 -9.38
CA ALA A 10 8.70 22.59 -8.41
C ALA A 10 7.39 23.23 -8.90
N ALA A 11 7.25 23.50 -10.20
CA ALA A 11 6.01 23.99 -10.78
C ALA A 11 4.89 22.96 -10.71
N ILE A 12 5.19 21.68 -10.98
CA ILE A 12 4.21 20.58 -10.83
C ILE A 12 3.73 20.48 -9.38
N ALA A 13 4.67 20.46 -8.42
CA ALA A 13 4.33 20.46 -6.99
C ALA A 13 3.44 21.67 -6.62
N ALA A 14 3.74 22.87 -7.15
CA ALA A 14 2.91 24.05 -6.92
C ALA A 14 1.49 23.87 -7.47
N SER A 15 1.33 23.34 -8.69
CA SER A 15 0.02 23.06 -9.27
C SER A 15 -0.77 22.01 -8.47
N ILE A 16 -0.11 20.96 -7.97
CA ILE A 16 -0.77 19.94 -7.13
C ILE A 16 -1.22 20.54 -5.79
N LYS A 17 -0.42 21.41 -5.17
CA LYS A 17 -0.76 22.09 -3.91
C LYS A 17 -2.01 22.97 -4.00
N GLU A 18 -2.35 23.48 -5.18
CA GLU A 18 -3.54 24.29 -5.43
C GLU A 18 -4.83 23.47 -5.61
N GLN A 19 -4.72 22.14 -5.77
CA GLN A 19 -5.87 21.25 -5.92
C GLN A 19 -6.45 20.83 -4.56
N SER A 20 -7.67 20.28 -4.60
CA SER A 20 -8.23 19.58 -3.44
C SER A 20 -7.43 18.30 -3.17
N LEU A 21 -6.89 18.18 -1.95
CA LEU A 21 -6.06 17.05 -1.56
C LEU A 21 -6.73 16.27 -0.44
N HIS A 22 -6.88 14.96 -0.66
CA HIS A 22 -7.47 14.05 0.32
C HIS A 22 -6.58 12.82 0.52
N LEU A 23 -6.64 12.22 1.69
CA LEU A 23 -6.15 10.88 1.94
C LEU A 23 -7.34 9.93 2.03
N ALA A 24 -7.42 9.00 1.10
CA ALA A 24 -8.40 7.93 1.07
C ALA A 24 -7.89 6.70 1.84
N TRP A 25 -8.82 6.00 2.45
CA TRP A 25 -8.61 4.70 3.06
C TRP A 25 -9.37 3.63 2.30
N GLY A 26 -8.70 2.51 2.02
CA GLY A 26 -9.29 1.31 1.44
C GLY A 26 -9.18 0.15 2.42
N SER A 27 -10.22 -0.69 2.45
CA SER A 27 -10.16 -1.94 3.22
C SER A 27 -9.27 -3.00 2.56
N GLY A 28 -8.89 -2.80 1.29
CA GLY A 28 -8.04 -3.74 0.56
C GLY A 28 -8.73 -5.09 0.35
N ASP A 29 -7.90 -6.11 0.14
CA ASP A 29 -8.34 -7.50 0.19
C ASP A 29 -8.11 -8.09 1.59
N GLY A 30 -9.17 -8.63 2.19
CA GLY A 30 -9.13 -9.26 3.50
C GLY A 30 -8.35 -10.58 3.52
N SER A 31 -8.11 -11.20 2.37
CA SER A 31 -7.32 -12.43 2.22
C SER A 31 -5.82 -12.19 2.41
N TYR A 32 -5.32 -10.96 2.26
CA TYR A 32 -3.91 -10.66 2.43
C TYR A 32 -3.44 -10.95 3.86
N GLY A 33 -2.39 -11.76 3.97
CA GLY A 33 -1.85 -12.27 5.23
C GLY A 33 -2.51 -13.56 5.73
N SER A 34 -3.47 -14.13 4.98
CA SER A 34 -4.10 -15.41 5.33
C SER A 34 -3.10 -16.57 5.18
N SER A 35 -3.15 -17.51 6.13
CA SER A 35 -2.30 -18.71 6.12
C SER A 35 -3.04 -19.88 5.50
N HIS A 36 -2.34 -20.61 4.65
CA HIS A 36 -2.86 -21.72 3.86
C HIS A 36 -2.02 -22.97 4.09
N LYS A 37 -2.70 -24.12 4.07
CA LYS A 37 -2.08 -25.45 4.13
C LYS A 37 -2.71 -26.34 3.09
N VAL A 38 -1.91 -26.78 2.12
CA VAL A 38 -2.38 -27.57 0.97
C VAL A 38 -1.48 -28.76 0.72
N GLU A 39 -2.05 -29.85 0.21
CA GLU A 39 -1.28 -30.99 -0.30
C GLU A 39 -1.21 -30.90 -1.82
N LYS A 40 0.01 -30.90 -2.38
CA LYS A 40 0.25 -30.82 -3.82
C LYS A 40 1.36 -31.80 -4.20
N THR A 41 1.30 -32.31 -5.42
CA THR A 41 2.31 -33.22 -5.98
C THR A 41 3.18 -32.47 -6.96
N PHE A 42 4.50 -32.67 -6.90
CA PHE A 42 5.41 -32.11 -7.90
C PHE A 42 5.18 -32.76 -9.27
N VAL A 43 4.69 -31.99 -10.24
CA VAL A 43 4.53 -32.41 -11.63
C VAL A 43 5.65 -31.79 -12.44
N LYS A 44 6.49 -32.63 -13.07
CA LYS A 44 7.72 -32.18 -13.78
C LYS A 44 8.65 -31.31 -12.91
N GLY A 45 8.68 -31.57 -11.59
CA GLY A 45 9.52 -30.83 -10.65
C GLY A 45 8.97 -29.49 -10.19
N GLU A 46 7.72 -29.15 -10.53
CA GLU A 46 7.09 -27.89 -10.15
C GLU A 46 5.75 -28.10 -9.43
N ILE A 47 5.41 -27.16 -8.55
CA ILE A 47 4.08 -26.98 -7.95
C ILE A 47 3.67 -25.53 -8.18
N LYS A 48 2.44 -25.32 -8.65
CA LYS A 48 1.81 -24.01 -8.72
C LYS A 48 0.75 -23.90 -7.63
N LEU A 49 0.85 -22.87 -6.80
CA LEU A 49 -0.15 -22.54 -5.79
C LEU A 49 -1.29 -21.73 -6.40
N ASP A 50 -2.41 -21.71 -5.69
CA ASP A 50 -3.63 -21.05 -6.15
C ASP A 50 -3.63 -19.54 -5.85
N HIS A 51 -2.78 -19.09 -4.92
CA HIS A 51 -2.60 -17.67 -4.55
C HIS A 51 -1.24 -17.14 -5.02
N GLN A 52 -1.19 -15.84 -5.32
CA GLN A 52 0.02 -15.09 -5.65
C GLN A 52 -0.18 -13.58 -5.43
N PRO A 53 0.81 -12.83 -4.89
CA PRO A 53 2.09 -13.34 -4.41
C PRO A 53 1.97 -14.10 -3.07
N ILE A 54 3.01 -14.86 -2.72
CA ILE A 54 3.07 -15.67 -1.49
C ILE A 54 4.34 -15.38 -0.69
N LYS A 55 4.30 -15.71 0.60
CA LYS A 55 5.45 -15.64 1.52
C LYS A 55 5.39 -16.77 2.56
N ASP A 56 6.42 -16.84 3.40
CA ASP A 56 6.52 -17.78 4.53
C ASP A 56 6.30 -19.26 4.15
N VAL A 57 6.74 -19.63 2.95
CA VAL A 57 6.55 -20.97 2.38
C VAL A 57 7.37 -22.02 3.13
N LYS A 58 6.71 -23.09 3.54
CA LYS A 58 7.31 -24.30 4.12
C LYS A 58 6.80 -25.52 3.38
N VAL A 59 7.72 -26.40 2.99
CA VAL A 59 7.41 -27.68 2.33
C VAL A 59 7.74 -28.82 3.30
N VAL A 60 6.76 -29.69 3.54
CA VAL A 60 6.83 -30.77 4.54
C VAL A 60 6.41 -32.10 3.92
N THR A 61 7.16 -33.16 4.20
CA THR A 61 6.78 -34.55 3.84
C THR A 61 6.73 -35.39 5.10
N GLY A 62 5.54 -35.83 5.51
CA GLY A 62 5.35 -36.50 6.80
C GLY A 62 5.70 -35.57 7.96
N GLN A 63 6.80 -35.86 8.66
CA GLN A 63 7.34 -35.02 9.74
C GLN A 63 8.58 -34.21 9.32
N THR A 64 9.09 -34.41 8.10
CA THR A 64 10.33 -33.80 7.64
C THR A 64 10.04 -32.46 7.00
N MET A 65 10.62 -31.39 7.53
CA MET A 65 10.61 -30.06 6.91
C MET A 65 11.79 -29.92 5.95
N HIS A 66 11.52 -29.60 4.69
CA HIS A 66 12.53 -29.43 3.65
C HIS A 66 13.12 -28.02 3.68
N GLN A 67 14.38 -27.91 3.27
CA GLN A 67 15.16 -26.67 3.35
C GLN A 67 14.99 -25.82 2.07
N PRO A 68 14.59 -24.54 2.19
CA PRO A 68 14.61 -23.61 1.06
C PRO A 68 16.01 -23.49 0.46
N SER A 69 16.09 -23.28 -0.85
CA SER A 69 17.31 -23.19 -1.68
C SER A 69 18.16 -24.46 -1.77
N VAL A 70 17.98 -25.44 -0.87
CA VAL A 70 18.64 -26.75 -0.94
C VAL A 70 17.71 -27.77 -1.58
N ASP A 71 16.48 -27.89 -1.09
CA ASP A 71 15.49 -28.87 -1.57
C ASP A 71 14.51 -28.28 -2.60
N TYR A 72 14.19 -27.00 -2.47
CA TYR A 72 13.27 -26.31 -3.37
C TYR A 72 13.57 -24.81 -3.44
N THR A 73 13.15 -24.17 -4.52
CA THR A 73 13.13 -22.71 -4.69
C THR A 73 11.70 -22.23 -4.80
N VAL A 74 11.43 -21.00 -4.36
CA VAL A 74 10.11 -20.38 -4.40
C VAL A 74 10.18 -19.12 -5.25
N ASP A 75 9.36 -19.07 -6.30
CA ASP A 75 8.99 -17.83 -6.96
C ASP A 75 7.78 -17.24 -6.22
N SER A 76 8.05 -16.31 -5.31
CA SER A 76 7.03 -15.67 -4.48
C SER A 76 6.04 -14.84 -5.30
N SER A 77 6.45 -14.35 -6.48
CA SER A 77 5.62 -13.49 -7.33
C SER A 77 4.58 -14.29 -8.12
N THR A 78 4.94 -15.50 -8.57
CA THR A 78 4.07 -16.36 -9.37
C THR A 78 3.46 -17.53 -8.60
N GLY A 79 3.81 -17.66 -7.31
CA GLY A 79 3.38 -18.78 -6.47
C GLY A 79 3.89 -20.15 -6.93
N VAL A 80 5.04 -20.19 -7.60
CA VAL A 80 5.61 -21.44 -8.15
C VAL A 80 6.74 -21.94 -7.25
N ILE A 81 6.67 -23.21 -6.88
CA ILE A 81 7.71 -23.90 -6.13
C ILE A 81 8.37 -24.90 -7.07
N LYS A 82 9.70 -24.83 -7.19
CA LYS A 82 10.48 -25.77 -8.01
C LYS A 82 11.38 -26.62 -7.14
N ARG A 83 11.46 -27.91 -7.44
CA ARG A 83 12.44 -28.79 -6.82
C ARG A 83 13.83 -28.47 -7.37
N THR A 84 14.84 -28.46 -6.50
CA THR A 84 16.25 -28.36 -6.92
C THR A 84 16.77 -29.71 -7.41
N GLU A 85 17.93 -29.71 -8.06
CA GLU A 85 18.60 -30.94 -8.53
C GLU A 85 19.06 -31.83 -7.38
N ASN A 86 19.51 -31.25 -6.26
CA ASN A 86 20.02 -31.96 -5.08
C ASN A 86 18.95 -32.19 -3.99
N SER A 87 17.68 -32.09 -4.36
CA SER A 87 16.58 -32.16 -3.42
C SER A 87 16.44 -33.52 -2.76
N SER A 88 16.21 -33.51 -1.45
CA SER A 88 15.77 -34.68 -0.68
C SER A 88 14.31 -35.06 -0.94
N ILE A 89 13.53 -34.20 -1.63
CA ILE A 89 12.14 -34.48 -1.99
C ILE A 89 12.13 -35.47 -3.17
N ALA A 90 11.48 -36.62 -2.99
CA ALA A 90 11.38 -37.63 -4.04
C ALA A 90 10.61 -37.11 -5.27
N ALA A 91 10.99 -37.57 -6.46
CA ALA A 91 10.29 -37.16 -7.67
C ALA A 91 8.86 -37.70 -7.72
N GLY A 92 7.90 -36.81 -8.00
CA GLY A 92 6.48 -37.15 -8.02
C GLY A 92 5.87 -37.38 -6.63
N SER A 93 6.56 -37.02 -5.54
CA SER A 93 5.98 -37.12 -4.21
C SER A 93 4.93 -36.04 -3.97
N THR A 94 3.90 -36.40 -3.20
CA THR A 94 2.97 -35.45 -2.59
C THR A 94 3.61 -34.85 -1.35
N VAL A 95 3.56 -33.52 -1.25
CA VAL A 95 4.09 -32.76 -0.12
C VAL A 95 2.99 -31.87 0.44
N THR A 96 3.08 -31.58 1.73
CA THR A 96 2.27 -30.56 2.38
C THR A 96 2.99 -29.22 2.30
N ILE A 97 2.29 -28.18 1.84
CA ILE A 97 2.81 -26.84 1.68
C ILE A 97 2.03 -25.92 2.61
N GLU A 98 2.74 -25.28 3.52
CA GLU A 98 2.23 -24.20 4.36
C GLU A 98 2.77 -22.89 3.82
N TYR A 99 1.92 -21.89 3.63
CA TYR A 99 2.33 -20.59 3.10
C TYR A 99 1.35 -19.50 3.52
N THR A 100 1.75 -18.25 3.35
CA THR A 100 0.91 -17.08 3.61
C THR A 100 0.70 -16.32 2.32
N GLU A 101 -0.54 -15.90 2.05
CA GLU A 101 -0.85 -14.99 0.96
C GLU A 101 -0.24 -13.61 1.26
N SER A 102 0.57 -13.11 0.33
CA SER A 102 1.25 -11.83 0.50
C SER A 102 0.44 -10.70 -0.12
N THR A 103 0.60 -9.51 0.42
CA THR A 103 0.09 -8.30 -0.20
C THR A 103 0.80 -8.08 -1.55
N PRO A 104 0.06 -7.87 -2.65
CA PRO A 104 0.64 -7.49 -3.94
C PRO A 104 1.42 -6.18 -3.85
N PRO A 105 2.42 -5.97 -4.72
CA PRO A 105 3.06 -4.66 -4.86
C PRO A 105 2.10 -3.63 -5.43
N GLU A 106 2.29 -2.37 -5.06
CA GLU A 106 1.59 -1.22 -5.62
C GLU A 106 1.83 -1.14 -7.14
N LEU A 107 0.75 -1.14 -7.93
CA LEU A 107 0.86 -0.97 -9.38
C LEU A 107 0.84 0.51 -9.76
N ILE A 108 1.81 0.93 -10.59
CA ILE A 108 1.86 2.31 -11.12
C ILE A 108 0.68 2.65 -12.05
N THR A 109 -0.08 1.64 -12.47
CA THR A 109 -1.29 1.76 -13.29
C THR A 109 -2.56 1.76 -12.44
N SER A 110 -2.45 1.71 -11.11
CA SER A 110 -3.62 1.80 -10.23
C SER A 110 -4.26 3.18 -10.32
N GLU A 111 -5.56 3.21 -10.53
CA GLU A 111 -6.35 4.45 -10.63
C GLU A 111 -7.27 4.68 -9.42
N LYS A 112 -7.43 3.66 -8.56
CA LYS A 112 -8.30 3.69 -7.37
C LYS A 112 -7.83 2.69 -6.31
N LEU A 113 -8.28 2.90 -5.08
CA LEU A 113 -8.15 1.94 -3.99
C LEU A 113 -9.16 0.79 -4.16
N LEU A 114 -8.83 -0.37 -3.60
CA LEU A 114 -9.74 -1.48 -3.38
C LEU A 114 -10.66 -1.17 -2.19
N ASN A 115 -11.97 -1.20 -2.45
CA ASN A 115 -13.01 -1.02 -1.44
C ASN A 115 -12.77 0.22 -0.57
N GLU A 116 -12.71 1.39 -1.23
CA GLU A 116 -12.59 2.68 -0.55
C GLU A 116 -13.68 2.85 0.51
N LEU A 117 -13.27 3.21 1.72
CA LEU A 117 -14.13 3.44 2.89
C LEU A 117 -14.48 4.92 3.07
N GLY A 118 -13.62 5.80 2.54
CA GLY A 118 -13.79 7.23 2.54
C GLY A 118 -12.45 7.95 2.52
N ARG A 119 -12.50 9.27 2.42
CA ARG A 119 -11.33 10.12 2.26
C ARG A 119 -11.43 11.40 3.08
N ARG A 120 -10.31 11.83 3.64
CA ARG A 120 -10.23 13.03 4.46
C ARG A 120 -9.40 14.13 3.82
N THR A 121 -9.89 15.36 3.85
CA THR A 121 -9.16 16.54 3.37
C THR A 121 -7.86 16.75 4.15
N ALA A 122 -6.79 17.17 3.45
CA ALA A 122 -5.51 17.51 4.07
C ALA A 122 -5.65 18.60 5.15
N ASP A 123 -4.97 18.41 6.28
CA ASP A 123 -4.84 19.41 7.35
C ASP A 123 -3.76 20.43 7.02
N GLU A 124 -2.62 19.96 6.51
CA GLU A 124 -1.48 20.80 6.17
C GLU A 124 -0.90 20.32 4.83
N VAL A 125 -0.61 21.29 3.95
CA VAL A 125 0.07 21.09 2.67
C VAL A 125 1.16 22.14 2.57
N LEU A 126 2.43 21.73 2.64
CA LEU A 126 3.58 22.63 2.68
C LEU A 126 4.61 22.23 1.62
N PHE A 127 5.27 23.21 1.00
CA PHE A 127 6.53 22.91 0.31
C PHE A 127 7.60 22.59 1.35
N CYS A 128 8.56 21.72 1.02
CA CYS A 128 9.63 21.39 1.96
C CYS A 128 10.94 20.96 1.28
N THR A 129 12.03 20.99 2.03
CA THR A 129 13.33 20.44 1.59
C THR A 129 13.83 19.44 2.61
N GLY A 130 14.53 18.39 2.14
CA GLY A 130 15.16 17.42 3.03
C GLY A 130 16.17 18.11 3.95
N ASP A 131 16.10 17.82 5.24
CA ASP A 131 16.96 18.37 6.28
C ASP A 131 17.03 17.38 7.44
N GLU A 132 18.21 16.85 7.76
CA GLU A 132 18.39 15.89 8.86
C GLU A 132 17.96 16.46 10.23
N ASN A 133 17.95 17.78 10.38
CA ASN A 133 17.51 18.48 11.60
C ASN A 133 16.12 19.12 11.45
N GLY A 134 15.42 18.84 10.36
CA GLY A 134 14.10 19.40 10.06
C GLY A 134 13.04 19.02 11.10
N GLU A 135 12.07 19.91 11.28
CA GLU A 135 10.93 19.77 12.19
C GLU A 135 9.79 18.90 11.63
N LEU A 136 9.70 18.75 10.31
CA LEU A 136 8.71 17.87 9.68
C LEU A 136 9.27 16.45 9.67
N VAL A 137 8.69 15.56 10.47
CA VAL A 137 9.12 14.17 10.61
C VAL A 137 8.16 13.27 9.85
N THR A 138 8.70 12.46 8.94
CA THR A 138 7.94 11.42 8.21
C THR A 138 8.70 10.10 8.25
N PRO A 139 8.07 8.97 7.89
CA PRO A 139 8.80 7.70 7.74
C PRO A 139 9.96 7.77 6.74
N SER A 140 9.88 8.65 5.74
CA SER A 140 10.91 8.83 4.71
C SER A 140 12.10 9.68 5.14
N GLY A 141 12.01 10.36 6.29
CA GLY A 141 13.06 11.25 6.78
C GLY A 141 12.52 12.55 7.35
N ARG A 142 13.43 13.48 7.58
CA ARG A 142 13.17 14.81 8.14
C ARG A 142 13.25 15.89 7.07
N PHE A 143 12.37 16.88 7.19
CA PHE A 143 12.22 17.96 6.24
C PHE A 143 12.00 19.28 6.96
N ARG A 144 12.33 20.37 6.28
CA ARG A 144 12.07 21.74 6.72
C ARG A 144 11.07 22.41 5.78
N PRO A 145 10.04 23.13 6.29
CA PRO A 145 9.12 23.89 5.45
C PRO A 145 9.85 24.92 4.59
N SER A 146 9.32 25.16 3.39
CA SER A 146 9.80 26.16 2.45
C SER A 146 8.67 27.13 2.09
N ASN A 147 9.00 28.42 2.05
CA ASN A 147 8.09 29.47 1.60
C ASN A 147 8.12 29.68 0.07
N VAL A 148 9.03 29.01 -0.63
CA VAL A 148 9.10 28.98 -2.09
C VAL A 148 8.78 27.57 -2.61
N PRO A 149 8.21 27.44 -3.82
CA PRO A 149 7.97 26.14 -4.42
C PRO A 149 9.25 25.29 -4.48
N THR A 150 9.10 24.03 -4.06
CA THR A 150 10.12 22.99 -4.17
C THR A 150 9.52 21.81 -4.89
N ASN A 151 10.31 20.81 -5.26
CA ASN A 151 9.76 19.59 -5.83
C ASN A 151 9.17 18.62 -4.78
N ASN A 152 9.08 19.02 -3.50
CA ASN A 152 8.49 18.20 -2.45
C ASN A 152 7.25 18.87 -1.86
N LEU A 153 6.20 18.07 -1.63
CA LEU A 153 5.03 18.46 -0.86
C LEU A 153 4.93 17.59 0.39
N TYR A 154 4.98 18.24 1.54
CA TYR A 154 4.58 17.64 2.81
C TYR A 154 3.05 17.69 2.93
N LEU A 155 2.45 16.54 3.25
CA LEU A 155 1.02 16.37 3.42
C LEU A 155 0.74 15.77 4.80
N LYS A 156 -0.19 16.37 5.55
CA LYS A 156 -0.64 15.84 6.85
C LYS A 156 -2.14 15.68 6.89
N PHE A 157 -2.58 14.55 7.44
CA PHE A 157 -3.98 14.18 7.57
C PHE A 157 -4.23 13.58 8.94
N THR A 158 -5.24 14.07 9.65
CA THR A 158 -5.60 13.62 10.99
C THR A 158 -7.05 13.18 11.00
N PHE A 159 -7.28 11.87 10.82
CA PHE A 159 -8.62 11.29 10.88
C PHE A 159 -9.22 11.44 12.28
N ASP A 160 -10.51 11.75 12.30
CA ASP A 160 -11.24 11.93 13.55
C ASP A 160 -11.66 10.58 14.16
N PHE A 161 -12.13 10.61 15.40
CA PHE A 161 -12.46 9.41 16.16
C PHE A 161 -13.42 8.49 15.40
N THR A 162 -14.47 9.05 14.80
CA THR A 162 -15.52 8.27 14.12
C THR A 162 -15.19 7.92 12.67
N ASP A 163 -14.16 8.53 12.08
CA ASP A 163 -13.79 8.29 10.68
C ASP A 163 -13.41 6.80 10.51
N ALA A 164 -14.20 6.11 9.69
CA ALA A 164 -14.12 4.67 9.42
C ALA A 164 -14.03 3.81 10.70
N ALA A 165 -14.71 4.18 11.79
CA ALA A 165 -14.66 3.41 13.03
C ALA A 165 -15.10 1.94 12.80
N ASN A 166 -14.41 1.00 13.45
CA ASN A 166 -14.58 -0.45 13.34
C ASN A 166 -14.23 -1.05 11.96
N GLN A 167 -13.60 -0.27 11.07
CA GLN A 167 -13.06 -0.78 9.82
C GLN A 167 -11.61 -1.27 9.99
N VAL A 168 -11.16 -2.14 9.08
CA VAL A 168 -9.76 -2.52 8.95
C VAL A 168 -9.22 -1.87 7.68
N ILE A 169 -8.23 -1.00 7.83
CA ILE A 169 -7.61 -0.28 6.72
C ILE A 169 -6.39 -1.05 6.25
N ARG A 170 -6.26 -1.21 4.93
CA ARG A 170 -5.13 -1.90 4.29
C ARG A 170 -4.53 -1.12 3.14
N GLU A 171 -5.21 -0.08 2.67
CA GLU A 171 -4.71 0.80 1.62
C GLU A 171 -4.86 2.26 2.03
N LEU A 172 -3.84 3.04 1.71
CA LEU A 172 -3.80 4.49 1.81
C LEU A 172 -3.65 5.05 0.41
N GLY A 173 -4.35 6.14 0.09
CA GLY A 173 -4.12 6.80 -1.20
C GLY A 173 -4.31 8.31 -1.17
N VAL A 174 -3.35 9.04 -1.72
CA VAL A 174 -3.46 10.50 -1.87
C VAL A 174 -4.25 10.80 -3.14
N MET A 175 -5.42 11.42 -2.97
CA MET A 175 -6.33 11.82 -4.05
C MET A 175 -6.19 13.31 -4.34
N VAL A 176 -6.02 13.67 -5.62
CA VAL A 176 -5.86 15.04 -6.10
C VAL A 176 -7.04 15.43 -6.96
N GLY A 177 -7.63 16.60 -6.71
CA GLY A 177 -8.69 17.14 -7.55
C GLY A 177 -10.06 16.49 -7.33
N THR A 178 -10.28 15.81 -6.20
CA THR A 178 -11.60 15.30 -5.80
C THR A 178 -12.64 16.42 -5.84
N LYS A 179 -13.81 16.15 -6.44
CA LYS A 179 -15.00 17.00 -6.30
C LYS A 179 -16.03 16.29 -5.44
N ILE A 180 -16.54 17.02 -4.47
CA ILE A 180 -17.51 16.57 -3.49
C ILE A 180 -18.90 17.05 -3.91
N LYS A 181 -19.93 16.24 -3.68
CA LYS A 181 -21.32 16.59 -4.02
C LYS A 181 -21.79 17.84 -3.26
N GLU A 182 -22.67 18.60 -3.89
CA GLU A 182 -23.33 19.73 -3.25
C GLU A 182 -24.28 19.29 -2.12
N GLY A 183 -24.52 20.17 -1.14
CA GLY A 183 -25.48 19.95 -0.05
C GLY A 183 -24.97 19.15 1.14
N LEU A 184 -23.67 18.81 1.17
CA LEU A 184 -23.06 18.19 2.35
C LEU A 184 -22.92 19.18 3.53
N PRO A 185 -22.93 18.68 4.78
CA PRO A 185 -22.71 19.47 5.97
C PRO A 185 -21.51 20.41 5.90
N GLU A 186 -21.70 21.65 6.32
CA GLU A 186 -20.62 22.64 6.42
C GLU A 186 -19.54 22.16 7.41
N GLY A 187 -18.28 22.32 7.02
CA GLY A 187 -17.14 21.89 7.84
C GLY A 187 -16.90 20.37 7.85
N GLN A 188 -17.66 19.58 7.10
CA GLN A 188 -17.32 18.17 6.86
C GLN A 188 -15.96 18.07 6.18
N ARG A 189 -15.11 17.17 6.68
CA ARG A 189 -13.76 16.94 6.13
C ARG A 189 -13.48 15.48 5.80
N TYR A 190 -14.32 14.56 6.26
CA TYR A 190 -14.29 13.14 5.90
C TYR A 190 -15.49 12.85 5.03
N PHE A 191 -15.27 12.23 3.87
CA PHE A 191 -16.28 11.97 2.85
C PHE A 191 -16.30 10.48 2.52
N GLU A 192 -17.47 9.87 2.58
CA GLU A 192 -17.64 8.48 2.14
C GLU A 192 -17.73 8.42 0.61
N PRO A 193 -17.56 7.24 -0.03
CA PRO A 193 -17.63 7.13 -1.49
C PRO A 193 -18.91 7.71 -2.10
N GLN A 194 -20.03 7.64 -1.37
CA GLN A 194 -21.32 8.19 -1.80
C GLN A 194 -21.36 9.73 -1.83
N ASP A 195 -20.44 10.41 -1.13
CA ASP A 195 -20.35 11.87 -1.06
C ASP A 195 -19.51 12.46 -2.22
N ILE A 196 -18.82 11.59 -2.98
CA ILE A 196 -17.91 11.98 -4.05
C ILE A 196 -18.68 12.12 -5.37
N GLU A 197 -18.50 13.26 -6.05
CA GLU A 197 -19.00 13.48 -7.42
C GLU A 197 -17.96 13.08 -8.46
N ASP A 198 -16.71 13.51 -8.26
CA ASP A 198 -15.57 13.20 -9.12
C ASP A 198 -14.42 12.68 -8.23
N PRO A 199 -13.94 11.44 -8.45
CA PRO A 199 -12.89 10.87 -7.61
C PRO A 199 -11.54 11.59 -7.74
N GLY A 200 -11.33 12.37 -8.80
CA GLY A 200 -10.02 12.95 -9.10
C GLY A 200 -8.99 11.90 -9.50
N ILE A 201 -7.72 12.18 -9.21
CA ILE A 201 -6.57 11.36 -9.60
C ILE A 201 -5.93 10.73 -8.35
N LEU A 202 -5.69 9.43 -8.39
CA LEU A 202 -4.87 8.73 -7.40
C LEU A 202 -3.39 9.05 -7.66
N LEU A 203 -2.78 9.84 -6.78
CA LEU A 203 -1.38 10.29 -6.89
C LEU A 203 -0.41 9.32 -6.21
N VAL A 204 -0.80 8.78 -5.06
CA VAL A 204 0.00 7.85 -4.26
C VAL A 204 -0.92 6.71 -3.84
N LEU A 205 -0.43 5.48 -3.91
CA LEU A 205 -1.04 4.29 -3.34
C LEU A 205 -0.01 3.63 -2.44
N GLU A 206 -0.42 3.19 -1.27
CA GLU A 206 0.41 2.42 -0.34
C GLU A 206 -0.44 1.32 0.29
N HIS A 207 0.04 0.08 0.25
CA HIS A 207 -0.52 -1.01 1.02
C HIS A 207 0.12 -1.00 2.42
N THR A 208 -0.71 -1.04 3.45
CA THR A 208 -0.28 -1.06 4.84
C THR A 208 -0.58 -2.41 5.50
N VAL A 209 0.15 -2.69 6.59
CA VAL A 209 -0.28 -3.74 7.53
C VAL A 209 -1.68 -3.39 8.06
N PRO A 210 -2.53 -4.38 8.39
CA PRO A 210 -3.90 -4.10 8.78
C PRO A 210 -3.96 -3.12 9.97
N LEU A 211 -4.53 -1.95 9.73
CA LEU A 211 -4.77 -0.91 10.73
C LEU A 211 -6.22 -1.01 11.20
N ILE A 212 -6.42 -1.40 12.45
CA ILE A 212 -7.75 -1.56 13.06
C ILE A 212 -8.22 -0.20 13.59
N ARG A 213 -9.29 0.35 13.02
CA ARG A 213 -9.87 1.61 13.45
C ARG A 213 -10.82 1.43 14.61
N THR A 214 -10.68 2.28 15.62
CA THR A 214 -11.58 2.36 16.77
C THR A 214 -12.01 3.80 17.01
N ALA A 215 -13.18 3.99 17.62
CA ALA A 215 -13.69 5.31 17.99
C ALA A 215 -12.94 5.96 19.18
N ALA A 216 -11.85 5.35 19.65
CA ALA A 216 -11.07 5.83 20.80
C ALA A 216 -9.82 6.61 20.40
N THR A 217 -9.35 6.49 19.15
CA THR A 217 -8.12 7.13 18.68
C THR A 217 -8.33 7.94 17.41
N ARG A 218 -7.52 8.98 17.27
CA ARG A 218 -7.31 9.71 16.02
C ARG A 218 -6.00 9.23 15.40
N GLU A 219 -6.02 8.98 14.11
CA GLU A 219 -4.82 8.54 13.38
C GLU A 219 -4.29 9.71 12.55
N THR A 220 -2.98 9.98 12.70
CA THR A 220 -2.29 11.02 11.94
C THR A 220 -1.36 10.37 10.93
N PHE A 221 -1.48 10.78 9.67
CA PHE A 221 -0.58 10.39 8.59
C PHE A 221 0.18 11.62 8.10
N SER A 222 1.46 11.42 7.78
CA SER A 222 2.32 12.48 7.28
C SER A 222 3.26 11.93 6.21
N PHE A 223 3.21 12.51 5.02
CA PHE A 223 3.95 12.06 3.85
C PHE A 223 4.75 13.22 3.25
N VAL A 224 5.80 12.87 2.51
CA VAL A 224 6.39 13.78 1.53
C VAL A 224 6.28 13.14 0.14
N VAL A 225 5.62 13.84 -0.78
CA VAL A 225 5.57 13.47 -2.20
C VAL A 225 6.62 14.27 -2.95
N THR A 226 7.51 13.58 -3.67
CA THR A 226 8.59 14.18 -4.48
C THR A 226 8.24 14.08 -5.95
N PHE A 227 8.31 15.21 -6.67
CA PHE A 227 8.06 15.34 -8.10
C PHE A 227 9.36 15.50 -8.88
#